data_AF-A0A4P9VYG4-F1
#
_entry.id   AF-A0A4P9VYG4-F1
#
_cell.length_a   1.000
_cell.length_b   1.000
_cell.length_c   1.000
_cell.angle_alpha   90.00
_cell.angle_beta   90.00
_cell.angle_gamma   90.00
#
_symmetry.space_group_name_H-M   'P 1'
#
loop_
_entity.id
_entity.type
_entity.pdbx_description
1 polymer ?
#
loop_
_entity_poly.entity_id
_entity_poly.type
_entity_poly.pdbx_seq_one_letter_code
_entity_poly.pdbx_strand_id
1 'polypeptide(L)'
;MHLNHLIVSLALLSACTLARPVTRVSTTSKATSNISRRDESGVGRLTYYGVDGDPSPQESLGSCGIPLNQVSGNFAAMNQDQMQDSFCGTCVEISLNGLSTIVQIVDTCPGCPLGALDININSFGDLVGGVGQARQLGVVDGASWQMVDCNGGSGGGNNGSNGKGSSNGGNGGIAHDLHPSPLPCSHLPGARSLVPLQLPL
;
A
#
# COMPACT_ATOMS: atom_id res chain seq x y z
N MET A 1 -24.05 21.11 66.71
CA MET A 1 -24.60 19.98 67.48
C MET A 1 -25.34 19.07 66.51
N HIS A 2 -24.99 17.78 66.47
CA HIS A 2 -25.71 16.66 65.82
C HIS A 2 -25.80 16.66 64.27
N LEU A 3 -25.55 15.58 63.53
CA LEU A 3 -25.10 14.23 63.85
C LEU A 3 -24.73 13.52 62.52
N ASN A 4 -23.69 12.69 62.56
CA ASN A 4 -23.30 11.71 61.54
C ASN A 4 -24.47 10.82 61.12
N HIS A 5 -24.61 10.54 59.81
CA HIS A 5 -25.15 9.25 59.36
C HIS A 5 -24.33 8.69 58.19
N LEU A 6 -23.45 7.79 58.61
CA LEU A 6 -22.78 6.76 57.84
C LEU A 6 -23.86 5.76 57.37
N ILE A 7 -24.05 5.57 56.06
CA ILE A 7 -24.75 4.39 55.54
C ILE A 7 -23.82 3.70 54.55
N VAL A 8 -23.19 2.66 55.10
CA VAL A 8 -22.50 1.58 54.40
C VAL A 8 -23.50 0.91 53.46
N SER A 9 -23.31 1.03 52.15
CA SER A 9 -24.08 0.27 51.16
C SER A 9 -23.19 -0.79 50.51
N LEU A 10 -23.24 -1.95 51.17
CA LEU A 10 -23.18 -3.32 50.66
C LEU A 10 -22.70 -3.52 49.20
N ALA A 11 -21.55 -4.16 49.07
CA ALA A 11 -21.07 -4.73 47.82
C ALA A 11 -22.01 -5.85 47.33
N LEU A 12 -22.52 -5.72 46.11
CA LEU A 12 -23.12 -6.82 45.36
C LEU A 12 -22.04 -7.44 44.47
N LEU A 13 -21.47 -8.55 44.93
CA LEU A 13 -20.73 -9.48 44.09
C LEU A 13 -21.70 -10.16 43.13
N SER A 14 -21.62 -9.85 41.83
CA SER A 14 -22.26 -10.64 40.79
C SER A 14 -21.18 -11.32 39.96
N ALA A 15 -20.84 -12.55 40.35
CA ALA A 15 -20.01 -13.45 39.58
C ALA A 15 -20.87 -14.11 38.50
N CYS A 16 -20.68 -13.73 37.24
CA CYS A 16 -21.25 -14.45 36.10
C CYS A 16 -20.19 -15.38 35.51
N THR A 17 -19.99 -16.54 36.14
CA THR A 17 -19.18 -17.63 35.61
C THR A 17 -20.02 -18.50 34.68
N LEU A 18 -19.98 -18.23 33.37
CA LEU A 18 -20.35 -19.20 32.35
C LEU A 18 -19.11 -19.96 31.88
N ALA A 19 -18.82 -21.09 32.55
CA ALA A 19 -17.89 -22.08 32.03
C ALA A 19 -18.57 -22.87 30.91
N ARG A 20 -18.25 -22.55 29.65
CA ARG A 20 -18.66 -23.37 28.50
C ARG A 20 -17.65 -24.51 28.33
N PRO A 21 -18.07 -25.77 28.19
CA PRO A 21 -17.15 -26.85 27.85
C PRO A 21 -16.55 -26.57 26.47
N VAL A 22 -15.23 -26.35 26.42
CA VAL A 22 -14.45 -26.26 25.19
C VAL A 22 -14.25 -27.69 24.68
N THR A 23 -15.13 -28.14 23.79
CA THR A 23 -14.83 -29.29 22.94
C THR A 23 -13.77 -28.85 21.92
N ARG A 24 -12.48 -29.04 22.24
CA ARG A 24 -11.42 -28.99 21.22
C ARG A 24 -11.61 -30.19 20.31
N VAL A 25 -12.34 -29.99 19.22
CA VAL A 25 -12.21 -30.82 18.04
C VAL A 25 -10.89 -30.43 17.38
N SER A 26 -9.84 -31.21 17.68
CA SER A 26 -8.62 -31.22 16.88
C SER A 26 -8.91 -31.91 15.55
N THR A 27 -9.60 -31.20 14.65
CA THR A 27 -9.55 -31.54 13.23
C THR A 27 -8.18 -31.12 12.72
N THR A 28 -7.28 -32.09 12.62
CA THR A 28 -6.12 -32.02 11.74
C THR A 28 -6.64 -32.05 10.29
N SER A 29 -7.29 -30.96 9.89
CA SER A 29 -7.60 -30.72 8.49
C SER A 29 -6.28 -30.37 7.84
N LYS A 30 -5.74 -31.31 7.08
CA LYS A 30 -4.75 -31.04 6.03
C LYS A 30 -5.45 -30.15 5.00
N ALA A 31 -5.62 -28.89 5.36
CA ALA A 31 -6.12 -27.85 4.49
C ALA A 31 -5.01 -27.63 3.46
N THR A 32 -5.23 -28.09 2.24
CA THR A 32 -4.50 -27.63 1.08
C THR A 32 -4.71 -26.12 1.02
N SER A 33 -3.73 -25.38 1.52
CA SER A 33 -3.78 -23.95 1.76
C SER A 33 -3.80 -23.19 0.43
N ASN A 34 -4.99 -22.90 -0.08
CA ASN A 34 -5.24 -21.58 -0.68
C ASN A 34 -5.46 -20.58 0.47
N ILE A 35 -4.46 -20.43 1.35
CA ILE A 35 -4.38 -19.25 2.21
C ILE A 35 -4.19 -18.11 1.23
N SER A 36 -5.25 -17.32 1.07
CA SER A 36 -5.20 -16.08 0.33
C SER A 36 -4.04 -15.27 0.93
N ARG A 37 -3.08 -14.85 0.12
CA ARG A 37 -1.86 -14.11 0.55
C ARG A 37 -2.16 -12.77 1.26
N ARG A 38 -3.43 -12.49 1.54
CA ARG A 38 -4.04 -11.31 2.18
C ARG A 38 -3.76 -11.19 3.68
N ASP A 39 -3.27 -12.24 4.34
CA ASP A 39 -3.14 -12.24 5.80
C ASP A 39 -1.84 -11.60 6.31
N GLU A 40 -0.86 -11.34 5.43
CA GLU A 40 0.39 -10.66 5.82
C GLU A 40 0.17 -9.14 5.90
N SER A 41 0.49 -8.57 7.06
CA SER A 41 0.33 -7.14 7.35
C SER A 41 1.42 -6.65 8.31
N GLY A 42 1.63 -5.34 8.36
CA GLY A 42 2.61 -4.74 9.23
C GLY A 42 2.30 -3.29 9.56
N VAL A 43 3.04 -2.76 10.55
CA VAL A 43 3.08 -1.34 10.87
C VAL A 43 4.55 -0.98 10.98
N GLY A 44 4.96 0.11 10.36
CA GLY A 44 6.36 0.49 10.39
C GLY A 44 6.68 1.85 9.79
N ARG A 45 7.97 2.00 9.55
CA ARG A 45 8.54 3.17 8.90
C ARG A 45 8.29 3.12 7.40
N LEU A 46 8.00 4.26 6.82
CA LEU A 46 7.93 4.46 5.39
C LEU A 46 9.03 5.44 4.98
N THR A 47 9.80 5.06 3.96
CA THR A 47 10.76 5.95 3.27
C THR A 47 10.45 5.94 1.77
N TYR A 48 11.24 6.68 0.98
CA TYR A 48 11.14 6.57 -0.46
C TYR A 48 12.48 6.44 -1.19
N TYR A 49 12.41 5.85 -2.38
CA TYR A 49 13.48 5.79 -3.37
C TYR A 49 12.94 6.06 -4.79
N GLY A 50 13.83 6.06 -5.78
CA GLY A 50 13.51 6.44 -7.15
C GLY A 50 13.50 7.96 -7.37
N VAL A 51 13.14 8.37 -8.58
CA VAL A 51 13.03 9.79 -8.97
C VAL A 51 11.58 10.14 -9.30
N ASP A 52 11.22 11.38 -9.06
CA ASP A 52 9.92 11.93 -9.41
C ASP A 52 9.58 11.71 -10.88
N GLY A 53 8.33 11.33 -11.13
CA GLY A 53 7.84 11.13 -12.49
C GLY A 53 8.43 9.91 -13.21
N ASP A 54 9.31 9.13 -12.58
CA ASP A 54 9.75 7.84 -13.10
C ASP A 54 8.95 6.70 -12.44
N PRO A 55 8.15 5.95 -13.22
CA PRO A 55 7.41 4.79 -12.72
C PRO A 55 8.30 3.56 -12.49
N SER A 56 9.60 3.63 -12.79
CA SER A 56 10.53 2.50 -12.68
C SER A 56 11.42 2.58 -11.43
N PRO A 57 11.75 1.44 -10.81
CA PRO A 57 12.99 1.34 -10.04
C PRO A 57 14.13 1.64 -11.02
N GLN A 58 14.79 2.79 -10.85
CA GLN A 58 15.80 3.27 -11.79
C GLN A 58 16.93 2.24 -11.97
N GLU A 59 17.25 1.91 -13.22
CA GLU A 59 18.44 1.15 -13.66
C GLU A 59 18.56 -0.31 -13.17
N SER A 60 17.58 -0.86 -12.44
CA SER A 60 17.64 -2.22 -11.91
C SER A 60 16.24 -2.86 -11.81
N LEU A 61 16.18 -4.18 -12.02
CA LEU A 61 14.95 -4.98 -11.87
C LEU A 61 14.51 -5.17 -10.40
N GLY A 62 15.26 -4.58 -9.46
CA GLY A 62 15.18 -4.90 -8.04
C GLY A 62 15.63 -6.34 -7.74
N SER A 63 15.65 -6.72 -6.46
CA SER A 63 15.98 -8.08 -6.03
C SER A 63 15.00 -9.13 -6.57
N CYS A 64 13.79 -8.73 -6.95
CA CYS A 64 12.79 -9.64 -7.51
C CYS A 64 13.02 -9.99 -8.99
N GLY A 65 13.91 -9.27 -9.70
CA GLY A 65 14.19 -9.56 -11.10
C GLY A 65 13.00 -9.35 -12.04
N ILE A 66 12.03 -8.51 -11.65
CA ILE A 66 10.81 -8.28 -12.42
C ILE A 66 11.14 -7.33 -13.57
N PRO A 67 10.88 -7.71 -14.84
CA PRO A 67 11.04 -6.81 -15.99
C PRO A 67 10.29 -5.49 -15.81
N LEU A 68 10.89 -4.37 -16.20
CA LEU A 68 10.31 -3.03 -15.99
C LEU A 68 8.91 -2.86 -16.63
N ASN A 69 8.60 -3.60 -17.70
CA ASN A 69 7.28 -3.59 -18.32
C ASN A 69 6.20 -4.36 -17.53
N GLN A 70 6.58 -5.04 -16.45
CA GLN A 70 5.70 -5.75 -15.52
C GLN A 70 5.64 -5.08 -14.15
N VAL A 71 6.48 -4.05 -13.92
CA VAL A 71 6.44 -3.24 -12.71
C VAL A 71 5.30 -2.23 -12.83
N SER A 72 4.42 -2.18 -11.83
CA SER A 72 3.44 -1.10 -11.76
C SER A 72 4.15 0.22 -11.49
N GLY A 73 3.60 1.34 -12.00
CA GLY A 73 4.17 2.67 -11.76
C GLY A 73 4.24 3.10 -10.29
N ASN A 74 3.69 2.30 -9.38
CA ASN A 74 3.83 2.38 -7.93
C ASN A 74 4.53 1.11 -7.43
N PHE A 75 5.70 1.26 -6.84
CA PHE A 75 6.55 0.13 -6.45
C PHE A 75 7.17 0.35 -5.07
N ALA A 76 7.63 -0.74 -4.46
CA ALA A 76 8.19 -0.78 -3.12
C ALA A 76 9.28 -1.82 -2.94
N ALA A 77 10.17 -1.54 -2.00
CA ALA A 77 11.12 -2.47 -1.43
C ALA A 77 10.69 -2.86 -0.01
N MET A 78 10.65 -4.15 0.28
CA MET A 78 10.31 -4.66 1.62
C MET A 78 11.59 -4.90 2.43
N ASN A 79 11.55 -4.70 3.75
CA ASN A 79 12.67 -5.04 4.61
C ASN A 79 13.12 -6.50 4.46
N GLN A 80 14.43 -6.74 4.54
CA GLN A 80 15.02 -8.06 4.31
C GLN A 80 14.52 -9.15 5.28
N ASP A 81 14.19 -8.80 6.53
CA ASP A 81 13.77 -9.78 7.53
C ASP A 81 12.39 -10.36 7.25
N GLN A 82 11.50 -9.62 6.58
CA GLN A 82 10.19 -10.10 6.14
C GLN A 82 10.14 -10.53 4.69
N MET A 83 11.10 -10.09 3.87
CA MET A 83 11.08 -10.37 2.44
C MET A 83 11.16 -11.88 2.15
N GLN A 84 10.29 -12.33 1.26
CA GLN A 84 10.24 -13.71 0.77
C GLN A 84 10.10 -13.68 -0.75
N ASP A 85 10.65 -14.68 -1.45
CA ASP A 85 10.51 -14.80 -2.90
C ASP A 85 9.05 -14.79 -3.36
N SER A 86 8.14 -15.31 -2.52
CA SER A 86 6.70 -15.29 -2.81
C SER A 86 6.09 -13.89 -2.78
N PHE A 87 6.72 -12.88 -2.19
CA PHE A 87 6.20 -11.52 -2.14
C PHE A 87 6.54 -10.72 -3.40
N CYS A 88 7.54 -11.14 -4.16
CA CYS A 88 7.86 -10.53 -5.44
C CYS A 88 6.64 -10.49 -6.37
N GLY A 89 6.30 -9.29 -6.85
CA GLY A 89 5.20 -9.03 -7.76
C GLY A 89 3.82 -8.98 -7.10
N THR A 90 3.72 -9.25 -5.80
CA THR A 90 2.50 -9.01 -5.02
C THR A 90 2.38 -7.53 -4.65
N CYS A 91 1.19 -7.10 -4.21
CA CYS A 91 0.96 -5.71 -3.85
C CYS A 91 0.57 -5.57 -2.38
N VAL A 92 0.91 -4.40 -1.82
CA VAL A 92 0.47 -4.00 -0.49
C VAL A 92 -0.34 -2.71 -0.58
N GLU A 93 -1.43 -2.65 0.18
CA GLU A 93 -2.13 -1.40 0.45
C GLU A 93 -1.50 -0.78 1.70
N ILE A 94 -0.97 0.43 1.56
CA ILE A 94 -0.37 1.20 2.64
C ILE A 94 -1.37 2.26 3.08
N SER A 95 -1.56 2.43 4.38
CA SER A 95 -2.42 3.45 4.98
C SER A 95 -1.63 4.33 5.94
N LEU A 96 -1.79 5.65 5.79
CA LEU A 96 -1.19 6.65 6.67
C LEU A 96 -2.10 7.88 6.75
N ASN A 97 -2.44 8.33 7.96
CA ASN A 97 -3.24 9.54 8.19
C ASN A 97 -4.58 9.60 7.41
N GLY A 98 -5.21 8.45 7.18
CA GLY A 98 -6.48 8.35 6.44
C GLY A 98 -6.34 8.37 4.91
N LEU A 99 -5.11 8.42 4.40
CA LEU A 99 -4.77 8.25 2.98
C LEU A 99 -4.27 6.82 2.75
N SER A 100 -4.50 6.29 1.56
CA SER A 100 -3.97 4.98 1.16
C SER A 100 -3.45 4.96 -0.28
N THR A 101 -2.50 4.08 -0.53
CA THR A 101 -1.96 3.81 -1.86
C THR A 101 -1.59 2.33 -1.98
N ILE A 102 -1.59 1.81 -3.21
CA ILE A 102 -1.20 0.42 -3.49
C ILE A 102 0.10 0.44 -4.28
N VAL A 103 1.06 -0.33 -3.78
CA VAL A 103 2.41 -0.46 -4.36
C VAL A 103 2.73 -1.93 -4.57
N GLN A 104 3.46 -2.24 -5.64
CA GLN A 104 3.96 -3.59 -5.90
C GLN A 104 5.33 -3.81 -5.25
N ILE A 105 5.52 -4.95 -4.60
CA ILE A 105 6.81 -5.34 -4.05
C ILE A 105 7.71 -5.83 -5.20
N VAL A 106 8.78 -5.09 -5.48
CA VAL A 106 9.71 -5.38 -6.58
C VAL A 106 11.16 -5.48 -6.12
N ASP A 107 11.44 -5.11 -4.87
CA ASP A 107 12.80 -5.06 -4.35
C ASP A 107 12.87 -5.42 -2.86
N THR A 108 14.10 -5.59 -2.38
CA THR A 108 14.42 -5.76 -0.96
C THR A 108 15.15 -4.51 -0.47
N CYS A 109 14.82 -4.04 0.72
CA CYS A 109 15.55 -2.99 1.42
C CYS A 109 16.34 -3.60 2.60
N PRO A 110 17.65 -3.89 2.45
CA PRO A 110 18.46 -4.51 3.49
C PRO A 110 18.62 -3.67 4.77
N GLY A 111 18.55 -2.35 4.64
CA GLY A 111 18.71 -1.42 5.76
C GLY A 111 17.41 -1.03 6.46
N CYS A 112 16.25 -1.49 5.94
CA CYS A 112 14.96 -1.14 6.49
C CYS A 112 14.67 -1.98 7.75
N PRO A 113 14.16 -1.38 8.85
CA PRO A 113 13.76 -2.14 10.02
C PRO A 113 12.54 -3.03 9.75
N LEU A 114 12.27 -3.97 10.65
CA LEU A 114 11.08 -4.82 10.59
C LEU A 114 9.81 -3.97 10.46
N GLY A 115 8.91 -4.36 9.57
CA GLY A 115 7.66 -3.66 9.26
C GLY A 115 7.81 -2.48 8.33
N ALA A 116 9.03 -2.05 8.00
CA ALA A 116 9.26 -0.90 7.14
C ALA A 116 9.19 -1.25 5.64
N LEU A 117 8.75 -0.24 4.87
CA LEU A 117 8.70 -0.25 3.42
C LEU A 117 9.43 0.99 2.88
N ASP A 118 10.15 0.82 1.78
CA ASP A 118 10.76 1.91 1.02
C ASP A 118 10.04 2.00 -0.33
N ILE A 119 9.25 3.04 -0.56
CA ILE A 119 8.33 3.10 -1.72
C ILE A 119 8.79 4.13 -2.76
N ASN A 120 8.19 4.16 -3.94
CA ASN A 120 8.54 5.23 -4.87
C ASN A 120 8.07 6.60 -4.37
N ILE A 121 8.77 7.67 -4.78
CA ILE A 121 8.47 9.02 -4.26
C ILE A 121 7.05 9.51 -4.58
N ASN A 122 6.47 9.06 -5.70
CA ASN A 122 5.10 9.42 -6.07
C ASN A 122 4.09 8.83 -5.06
N SER A 123 4.20 7.54 -4.74
CA SER A 123 3.34 6.88 -3.76
C SER A 123 3.54 7.42 -2.34
N PHE A 124 4.77 7.81 -1.99
CA PHE A 124 5.03 8.52 -0.73
C PHE A 124 4.31 9.87 -0.73
N GLY A 125 4.42 10.62 -1.83
CA GLY A 125 3.69 11.86 -2.04
C GLY A 125 2.19 11.71 -1.84
N ASP A 126 1.57 10.67 -2.39
CA ASP A 126 0.14 10.39 -2.23
C ASP A 126 -0.29 10.26 -0.76
N LEU A 127 0.61 9.78 0.11
CA LEU A 127 0.34 9.57 1.54
C LEU A 127 0.64 10.79 2.42
N VAL A 128 1.42 11.76 1.93
CA VAL A 128 1.87 12.91 2.74
C VAL A 128 1.43 14.27 2.20
N GLY A 129 0.60 14.30 1.15
CA GLY A 129 0.07 15.55 0.59
C GLY A 129 0.89 16.13 -0.56
N GLY A 130 1.60 15.29 -1.28
CA GLY A 130 2.29 15.59 -2.53
C GLY A 130 3.80 15.40 -2.46
N VAL A 131 4.41 15.30 -3.64
CA VAL A 131 5.85 15.01 -3.79
C VAL A 131 6.76 16.13 -3.24
N GLY A 132 6.28 17.38 -3.22
CA GLY A 132 6.99 18.48 -2.56
C GLY A 132 7.12 18.26 -1.04
N GLN A 133 6.08 17.72 -0.41
CA GLN A 133 6.08 17.38 1.02
C GLN A 133 6.88 16.09 1.28
N ALA A 134 6.80 15.11 0.37
CA ALA A 134 7.61 13.89 0.42
C ALA A 134 9.09 14.19 0.60
N ARG A 135 9.63 15.09 -0.23
CA ARG A 135 11.04 15.52 -0.16
C ARG A 135 11.43 16.18 1.16
N GLN A 136 10.49 16.88 1.81
CA GLN A 136 10.76 17.58 3.06
C GLN A 136 10.76 16.62 4.25
N LEU A 137 9.88 15.61 4.22
CA LEU A 137 9.78 14.63 5.29
C LEU A 137 10.84 13.54 5.17
N GLY A 138 11.02 12.95 3.99
CA GLY A 138 11.94 11.84 3.73
C GLY A 138 11.54 10.50 4.37
N VAL A 139 11.02 10.56 5.59
CA VAL A 139 10.68 9.42 6.44
C VAL A 139 9.41 9.75 7.22
N VAL A 140 8.51 8.79 7.34
CA VAL A 140 7.35 8.85 8.26
C VAL A 140 7.22 7.52 9.00
N ASP A 141 6.82 7.54 10.26
CA ASP A 141 6.60 6.33 11.06
C ASP A 141 5.09 6.09 11.26
N GLY A 142 4.73 4.83 11.55
CA GLY A 142 3.35 4.46 11.89
C GLY A 142 2.44 4.22 10.68
N ALA A 143 3.00 4.06 9.49
CA ALA A 143 2.25 3.59 8.33
C ALA A 143 1.89 2.11 8.54
N SER A 144 0.62 1.76 8.33
CA SER A 144 0.17 0.37 8.31
C SER A 144 0.11 -0.14 6.87
N TRP A 145 0.31 -1.43 6.67
CA TRP A 145 0.19 -2.06 5.36
C TRP A 145 -0.37 -3.47 5.47
N GLN A 146 -0.99 -3.92 4.38
CA GLN A 146 -1.52 -5.28 4.25
C GLN A 146 -1.37 -5.75 2.81
N MET A 147 -1.12 -7.04 2.62
CA MET A 147 -1.08 -7.65 1.29
C MET A 147 -2.45 -7.62 0.63
N VAL A 148 -2.48 -7.20 -0.63
CA VAL A 148 -3.70 -7.08 -1.46
C VAL A 148 -3.46 -7.57 -2.88
N ASP A 149 -4.54 -7.71 -3.63
CA ASP A 149 -4.45 -7.91 -5.08
C ASP A 149 -4.04 -6.60 -5.75
N CYS A 150 -3.12 -6.68 -6.72
CA CYS A 150 -2.61 -5.51 -7.45
C CYS A 150 -3.67 -4.74 -8.27
N ASN A 151 -4.88 -5.28 -8.42
CA ASN A 151 -5.95 -4.65 -9.20
C ASN A 151 -6.85 -3.70 -8.38
N GLY A 152 -6.41 -3.28 -7.18
CA GLY A 152 -7.05 -2.19 -6.42
C GLY A 152 -8.50 -2.41 -5.98
N GLY A 153 -8.99 -3.65 -6.05
CA GLY A 153 -10.32 -3.99 -5.59
C GLY A 153 -10.33 -4.18 -4.08
N SER A 154 -10.87 -3.20 -3.35
CA SER A 154 -11.39 -3.41 -2.00
C SER A 154 -12.54 -4.44 -2.10
N GLY A 155 -12.18 -5.71 -2.03
CA GLY A 155 -13.08 -6.85 -2.26
C GLY A 155 -13.66 -7.34 -0.96
N GLY A 156 -14.75 -6.71 -0.51
CA GLY A 156 -15.66 -7.30 0.45
C GLY A 156 -16.10 -8.69 -0.04
N GLY A 157 -15.94 -9.70 0.81
CA GLY A 157 -16.27 -11.08 0.45
C GLY A 157 -17.75 -11.26 0.10
N ASN A 158 -18.01 -12.17 -0.84
CA ASN A 158 -19.14 -13.10 -0.75
C ASN A 158 -18.96 -14.34 -1.64
N ASN A 159 -19.48 -15.45 -1.11
CA ASN A 159 -19.49 -16.84 -1.54
C ASN A 159 -19.47 -17.18 -3.04
N GLY A 160 -18.57 -18.13 -3.36
CA GLY A 160 -18.85 -19.40 -4.04
C GLY A 160 -19.75 -19.42 -5.29
N SER A 161 -19.18 -19.82 -6.43
CA SER A 161 -19.47 -21.12 -7.06
C SER A 161 -18.78 -21.30 -8.40
N ASN A 162 -18.42 -22.55 -8.65
CA ASN A 162 -18.21 -23.22 -9.94
C ASN A 162 -17.07 -22.77 -10.85
N GLY A 163 -16.09 -23.67 -10.94
CA GLY A 163 -15.11 -23.66 -11.99
C GLY A 163 -15.69 -23.92 -13.38
N LYS A 164 -14.90 -23.54 -14.37
CA LYS A 164 -14.61 -24.31 -15.57
C LYS A 164 -13.38 -23.69 -16.21
N GLY A 165 -12.32 -24.47 -16.29
CA GLY A 165 -11.25 -24.16 -17.23
C GLY A 165 -11.82 -24.16 -18.65
N SER A 166 -11.28 -23.30 -19.49
CA SER A 166 -11.13 -23.62 -20.90
C SER A 166 -10.02 -22.77 -21.48
N SER A 167 -8.89 -23.44 -21.70
CA SER A 167 -7.97 -23.15 -22.78
C SER A 167 -8.74 -22.81 -24.06
N ASN A 168 -8.31 -21.79 -24.79
CA ASN A 168 -8.36 -21.85 -26.24
C ASN A 168 -7.25 -21.00 -26.84
N GLY A 169 -6.30 -21.67 -27.47
CA GLY A 169 -5.40 -21.05 -28.44
C GLY A 169 -6.14 -20.83 -29.75
N GLY A 170 -5.69 -19.85 -30.53
CA GLY A 170 -6.18 -19.67 -31.89
C GLY A 170 -6.03 -18.28 -32.48
N ASN A 171 -4.79 -17.98 -32.91
CA ASN A 171 -4.47 -17.45 -34.24
C ASN A 171 -4.93 -16.04 -34.66
N GLY A 172 -3.93 -15.19 -34.94
CA GLY A 172 -3.86 -14.35 -36.15
C GLY A 172 -4.65 -13.04 -36.15
N GLY A 173 -3.93 -11.91 -36.21
CA GLY A 173 -4.51 -10.64 -36.65
C GLY A 173 -3.79 -9.40 -36.15
N ILE A 174 -2.79 -8.97 -36.91
CA ILE A 174 -2.27 -7.60 -36.90
C ILE A 174 -3.39 -6.58 -37.22
N ALA A 175 -3.64 -5.64 -36.31
CA ALA A 175 -4.15 -4.32 -36.65
C ALA A 175 -3.72 -3.32 -35.57
N HIS A 176 -2.83 -2.41 -35.97
CA HIS A 176 -2.52 -1.20 -35.24
C HIS A 176 -3.71 -0.26 -35.35
N ASP A 177 -4.43 -0.03 -34.25
CA ASP A 177 -5.38 1.08 -34.15
C ASP A 177 -4.88 2.08 -33.10
N LEU A 178 -4.19 3.09 -33.62
CA LEU A 178 -3.85 4.33 -32.93
C LEU A 178 -5.15 5.10 -32.65
N HIS A 179 -5.59 5.12 -31.39
CA HIS A 179 -6.57 6.09 -30.92
C HIS A 179 -5.84 7.29 -30.27
N PRO A 180 -5.88 8.49 -30.87
CA PRO A 180 -5.38 9.69 -30.23
C PRO A 180 -6.38 10.15 -29.15
N SER A 181 -5.94 10.17 -27.89
CA SER A 181 -6.68 10.80 -26.80
C SER A 181 -6.51 12.33 -26.88
N PRO A 182 -7.58 13.12 -26.65
CA PRO A 182 -7.56 14.57 -26.73
C PRO A 182 -6.83 15.22 -25.54
N LEU A 183 -5.99 16.20 -25.85
CA LEU A 183 -5.33 17.09 -24.90
C LEU A 183 -6.34 18.07 -24.27
N PRO A 184 -6.38 18.26 -22.95
CA PRO A 184 -7.02 19.43 -22.35
C PRO A 184 -6.08 20.64 -22.26
N CYS A 185 -6.70 21.80 -22.44
CA CYS A 185 -6.13 23.12 -22.72
C CYS A 185 -5.21 23.71 -21.64
N SER A 186 -4.25 24.47 -22.16
CA SER A 186 -3.37 25.43 -21.51
C SER A 186 -4.10 26.55 -20.76
N HIS A 187 -3.60 26.88 -19.57
CA HIS A 187 -3.82 28.16 -18.89
C HIS A 187 -2.46 28.76 -18.51
N LEU A 188 -2.03 29.77 -19.26
CA LEU A 188 -0.88 30.62 -18.98
C LEU A 188 -1.34 31.82 -18.14
N PRO A 189 -0.62 32.20 -17.07
CA PRO A 189 -0.66 33.56 -16.56
C PRO A 189 0.68 34.28 -16.80
N GLY A 190 0.57 35.53 -17.26
CA GLY A 190 1.49 36.59 -16.82
C GLY A 190 2.52 37.07 -17.84
N ALA A 191 2.11 37.96 -18.73
CA ALA A 191 3.00 38.89 -19.40
C ALA A 191 3.71 39.78 -18.36
N ARG A 192 5.04 39.90 -18.43
CA ARG A 192 5.78 41.00 -17.80
C ARG A 192 6.57 41.75 -18.86
N SER A 193 6.15 43.01 -19.03
CA SER A 193 6.66 44.03 -19.92
C SER A 193 8.15 44.31 -19.67
N LEU A 194 8.95 44.27 -20.73
CA LEU A 194 10.31 44.79 -20.76
C LEU A 194 10.24 46.33 -20.86
N VAL A 195 10.95 47.03 -19.99
CA VAL A 195 11.23 48.47 -20.10
C VAL A 195 12.70 48.62 -20.50
N PRO A 196 13.05 49.32 -21.59
CA PRO A 196 14.44 49.56 -21.96
C PRO A 196 15.07 50.70 -21.16
N LEU A 197 16.32 50.47 -20.74
CA LEU A 197 17.28 51.42 -20.16
C LEU A 197 17.66 52.50 -21.19
N GLN A 198 17.50 53.76 -20.83
CA GLN A 198 18.10 54.90 -21.54
C GLN A 198 19.18 55.53 -20.63
N LEU A 199 20.44 55.51 -21.08
CA LEU A 199 21.56 56.24 -20.45
C LEU A 199 21.47 57.74 -20.78
N PRO A 200 21.84 58.64 -19.86
CA PRO A 200 22.15 60.03 -20.19
C PRO A 200 23.65 60.25 -20.45
N LEU A 201 23.94 61.05 -21.49
CA LEU A 201 25.11 61.92 -21.62
C LEU A 201 24.78 63.30 -21.05
#